data_AF-A0A4R1JNG3-F1
#
_entry.id   AF-A0A4R1JNG3-F1
#
_cell.length_a   1.000
_cell.length_b   1.000
_cell.length_c   1.000
_cell.angle_alpha   90.00
_cell.angle_beta   90.00
_cell.angle_gamma   90.00
#
_symmetry.space_group_name_H-M   'P 1'
#
loop_
_entity.id
_entity.type
_entity.pdbx_description
1 polymer ?
#
loop_
_entity_poly.entity_id
_entity_poly.type
_entity_poly.pdbx_seq_one_letter_code
_entity_poly.pdbx_strand_id
1 'polypeptide(L)'
;MPIQNSLSIRSYNLVKKGHSHPYHQLVLPVMGSINIEVAGFSGKVLPGECVVVKAEQTHYFTSEPKARFVVADLNCLPENIAQAKMNVFSVSQPLLHYLHFIDEQLKYQINQTIETLMVETFCCLLSEQPVTKRLDRRIQNVLEYIQTHLAEPLNNELLSCVACLSQTQFKKLFKEQTGLTVTQYLTQVRMNKAQALLLHTDYPIQMVAEVVGYQDHAAFSRRFFKYSGLTPSQFAR
;
A
#
# COMPACT_ATOMS: atom_id res chain seq x y z
N MET A 1 29.89 -6.30 -13.58
CA MET A 1 29.26 -7.35 -12.74
C MET A 1 27.79 -7.01 -12.61
N PRO A 2 26.86 -7.98 -12.66
CA PRO A 2 25.45 -7.70 -12.37
C PRO A 2 25.37 -7.11 -10.95
N ILE A 3 24.61 -6.04 -10.78
CA ILE A 3 24.45 -5.39 -9.49
C ILE A 3 23.63 -6.32 -8.60
N GLN A 4 24.02 -6.56 -7.36
CA GLN A 4 23.18 -7.34 -6.46
C GLN A 4 21.93 -6.53 -6.13
N ASN A 5 20.75 -7.17 -6.14
CA ASN A 5 19.52 -6.50 -5.72
C ASN A 5 19.72 -5.90 -4.33
N SER A 6 19.33 -4.65 -4.14
CA SER A 6 19.60 -3.93 -2.89
C SER A 6 18.45 -3.00 -2.50
N LEU A 7 18.34 -2.76 -1.19
CA LEU A 7 17.47 -1.78 -0.59
C LEU A 7 18.31 -0.73 0.11
N SER A 8 17.98 0.54 -0.07
CA SER A 8 18.67 1.66 0.57
C SER A 8 17.69 2.72 1.04
N ILE A 9 18.03 3.45 2.10
CA ILE A 9 17.32 4.68 2.46
C ILE A 9 18.02 5.85 1.77
N ARG A 10 17.25 6.69 1.10
CA ARG A 10 17.74 7.96 0.57
C ARG A 10 17.01 9.13 1.22
N SER A 11 17.78 10.15 1.58
CA SER A 11 17.30 11.48 1.98
C SER A 11 18.06 12.48 1.12
N TYR A 12 17.44 13.01 0.07
CA TYR A 12 18.15 13.83 -0.91
C TYR A 12 18.17 15.32 -0.50
N ASN A 13 19.29 15.99 -0.75
CA ASN A 13 19.39 17.44 -0.74
C ASN A 13 19.11 17.98 -2.15
N LEU A 14 18.01 18.75 -2.27
CA LEU A 14 17.53 19.77 -3.24
C LEU A 14 18.09 19.93 -4.68
N VAL A 15 19.07 19.15 -5.15
CA VAL A 15 19.67 19.33 -6.47
C VAL A 15 18.99 18.40 -7.49
N LYS A 16 18.40 18.97 -8.53
CA LYS A 16 17.86 18.23 -9.68
C LYS A 16 19.01 17.47 -10.34
N LYS A 17 19.02 16.13 -10.21
CA LYS A 17 19.99 15.24 -10.87
C LYS A 17 19.27 14.43 -11.94
N GLY A 18 19.75 14.53 -13.18
CA GLY A 18 19.33 13.68 -14.29
C GLY A 18 20.34 12.57 -14.52
N HIS A 19 19.91 11.32 -14.49
CA HIS A 19 20.80 10.19 -14.82
C HIS A 19 20.00 8.96 -15.30
N SER A 20 20.73 7.95 -15.77
CA SER A 20 20.24 6.60 -16.07
C SER A 20 21.16 5.56 -15.45
N HIS A 21 20.69 4.33 -15.37
CA HIS A 21 21.45 3.21 -14.80
C HIS A 21 21.01 1.86 -15.43
N PRO A 22 21.87 0.83 -15.45
CA PRO A 22 21.61 -0.45 -16.13
C PRO A 22 20.70 -1.42 -15.36
N TYR A 23 20.15 -1.00 -14.22
CA TYR A 23 19.21 -1.77 -13.38
C TYR A 23 17.85 -1.08 -13.33
N HIS A 24 16.83 -1.77 -12.84
CA HIS A 24 15.54 -1.14 -12.52
C HIS A 24 15.62 -0.50 -11.13
N GLN A 25 15.04 0.69 -10.97
CA GLN A 25 14.97 1.36 -9.68
C GLN A 25 13.52 1.62 -9.31
N LEU A 26 13.13 1.21 -8.11
CA LEU A 26 11.87 1.58 -7.50
C LEU A 26 12.13 2.62 -6.42
N VAL A 27 11.39 3.71 -6.44
CA VAL A 27 11.45 4.74 -5.40
C VAL A 27 10.12 4.78 -4.67
N LEU A 28 10.16 4.46 -3.37
CA LEU A 28 9.00 4.31 -2.52
C LEU A 28 9.11 5.31 -1.35
N PRO A 29 8.40 6.45 -1.39
CA PRO A 29 8.38 7.40 -0.29
C PRO A 29 7.77 6.78 0.96
N VAL A 30 8.45 6.95 2.09
CA VAL A 30 7.94 6.60 3.43
C VAL A 30 7.64 7.85 4.26
N MET A 31 8.27 8.98 3.93
CA MET A 31 7.98 10.29 4.53
C MET A 31 8.22 11.41 3.51
N GLY A 32 7.35 12.43 3.48
CA GLY A 32 7.45 13.54 2.52
C GLY A 32 7.17 13.07 1.09
N SER A 33 7.70 13.78 0.10
CA SER A 33 7.43 13.47 -1.31
C SER A 33 8.63 13.71 -2.22
N ILE A 34 8.55 13.09 -3.41
CA ILE A 34 9.52 13.26 -4.49
C ILE A 34 8.79 13.71 -5.77
N ASN A 35 9.27 14.78 -6.39
CA ASN A 35 8.89 15.09 -7.77
C ASN A 35 9.85 14.34 -8.68
N ILE A 36 9.30 13.56 -9.61
CA ILE A 36 10.08 12.78 -10.57
C ILE A 36 9.53 12.96 -11.97
N GLU A 37 10.44 12.96 -12.93
CA GLU A 37 10.18 12.95 -14.36
C GLU A 37 10.84 11.71 -14.97
N VAL A 38 10.04 10.77 -15.48
CA VAL A 38 10.51 9.51 -16.07
C VAL A 38 9.49 8.98 -17.07
N ALA A 39 9.94 8.55 -18.25
CA ALA A 39 9.12 7.88 -19.26
C ALA A 39 7.75 8.55 -19.56
N GLY A 40 7.74 9.89 -19.64
CA GLY A 40 6.54 10.70 -19.89
C GLY A 40 5.67 10.99 -18.67
N PHE A 41 5.93 10.37 -17.52
CA PHE A 41 5.38 10.81 -16.24
C PHE A 41 6.19 12.00 -15.71
N SER A 42 5.50 13.05 -15.27
CA SER A 42 6.09 14.15 -14.51
C SER A 42 5.13 14.54 -13.39
N GLY A 43 5.58 14.44 -12.14
CA GLY A 43 4.74 14.77 -11.00
C GLY A 43 5.30 14.32 -9.66
N LYS A 44 4.49 14.58 -8.63
CA LYS A 44 4.81 14.22 -7.24
C LYS A 44 4.36 12.79 -6.91
N VAL A 45 5.25 12.03 -6.31
CA VAL A 45 5.03 10.69 -5.74
C VAL A 45 5.03 10.80 -4.21
N LEU A 46 4.02 10.23 -3.58
CA LEU A 46 3.70 10.35 -2.15
C LEU A 46 3.88 9.00 -1.44
N PRO A 47 3.85 8.95 -0.09
CA PRO A 47 3.75 7.70 0.64
C PRO A 47 2.48 6.94 0.24
N GLY A 48 2.61 5.62 0.09
CA GLY A 48 1.58 4.77 -0.51
C GLY A 48 1.61 4.72 -2.04
N GLU A 49 2.59 5.35 -2.68
CA GLU A 49 2.84 5.26 -4.12
C GLU A 49 4.26 4.76 -4.38
N CYS A 50 4.46 4.12 -5.54
CA CYS A 50 5.77 3.69 -6.00
C CYS A 50 5.98 4.21 -7.42
N VAL A 51 7.17 4.73 -7.71
CA VAL A 51 7.61 4.98 -9.09
C VAL A 51 8.67 3.97 -9.51
N VAL A 52 8.52 3.46 -10.73
CA VAL A 52 9.42 2.52 -11.39
C VAL A 52 10.18 3.24 -12.49
N VAL A 53 11.49 3.26 -12.36
CA VAL A 53 12.44 3.65 -13.40
C VAL A 53 13.00 2.35 -13.99
N LYS A 54 12.69 2.04 -15.25
CA LYS A 54 13.24 0.83 -15.89
C LYS A 54 14.71 1.05 -16.24
N ALA A 55 15.47 -0.04 -16.39
CA ALA A 55 16.85 0.00 -16.83
C ALA A 55 17.02 0.88 -18.07
N GLU A 56 18.10 1.66 -18.09
CA GLU A 56 18.47 2.64 -19.12
C GLU A 56 17.48 3.81 -19.30
N GLN A 57 16.43 3.92 -18.48
CA GLN A 57 15.55 5.09 -18.52
C GLN A 57 16.21 6.29 -17.86
N THR A 58 16.37 7.36 -18.62
CA THR A 58 16.74 8.67 -18.07
C THR A 58 15.61 9.19 -17.21
N HIS A 59 15.93 9.65 -16.01
CA HIS A 59 14.98 10.25 -15.10
C HIS A 59 15.58 11.44 -14.36
N TYR A 60 14.72 12.35 -13.93
CA TYR A 60 15.06 13.52 -13.14
C TYR A 60 14.23 13.52 -11.86
N PHE A 61 14.83 13.92 -10.75
CA PHE A 61 14.07 14.03 -9.51
C PHE A 61 14.49 15.23 -8.66
N THR A 62 13.56 15.66 -7.82
CA THR A 62 13.78 16.62 -6.72
C THR A 62 12.92 16.19 -5.53
N SER A 63 13.44 16.29 -4.32
CA SER A 63 12.73 15.89 -3.11
C SER A 63 12.45 17.09 -2.20
N GLU A 64 11.41 16.97 -1.38
CA GLU A 64 11.20 17.90 -0.26
C GLU A 64 12.32 17.74 0.79
N PRO A 65 12.67 18.82 1.51
CA PRO A 65 13.54 18.71 2.67
C PRO A 65 12.97 17.70 3.68
N LYS A 66 13.84 16.82 4.21
CA LYS A 66 13.48 15.72 5.14
C LYS A 66 12.68 14.57 4.52
N ALA A 67 12.38 14.56 3.22
CA ALA A 67 11.72 13.41 2.61
C ALA A 67 12.63 12.17 2.70
N ARG A 68 12.01 11.02 2.97
CA ARG A 68 12.67 9.71 3.11
C ARG A 68 12.06 8.73 2.14
N PHE A 69 12.94 7.98 1.49
CA PHE A 69 12.58 7.00 0.48
C PHE A 69 13.29 5.70 0.76
N VAL A 70 12.55 4.60 0.66
CA VAL A 70 13.17 3.31 0.37
C VAL A 70 13.39 3.24 -1.13
N VAL A 71 14.61 2.95 -1.54
CA VAL A 71 15.01 2.78 -2.94
C VAL A 71 15.45 1.35 -3.14
N ALA A 72 14.79 0.65 -4.06
CA ALA A 72 15.11 -0.71 -4.43
C ALA A 72 15.76 -0.71 -5.82
N ASP A 73 17.02 -1.13 -5.89
CA ASP A 73 17.76 -1.32 -7.14
C ASP A 73 17.73 -2.81 -7.49
N LEU A 74 17.09 -3.18 -8.60
CA LEU A 74 16.77 -4.56 -8.98
C LEU A 74 17.29 -4.87 -10.39
N ASN A 75 17.88 -6.06 -10.58
CA ASN A 75 18.26 -6.53 -11.92
C ASN A 75 17.05 -6.91 -12.77
N CYS A 76 15.99 -7.42 -12.15
CA CYS A 76 14.77 -7.83 -12.81
C CYS A 76 13.56 -7.33 -12.03
N LEU A 77 12.51 -6.95 -12.78
CA LEU A 77 11.20 -6.65 -12.21
C LEU A 77 10.36 -7.93 -12.19
N PRO A 78 9.50 -8.12 -11.17
CA PRO A 78 8.51 -9.18 -11.22
C PRO A 78 7.51 -8.90 -12.37
N GLU A 79 6.92 -9.97 -12.90
CA GLU A 79 6.16 -9.93 -14.16
C GLU A 79 5.01 -8.91 -14.15
N ASN A 80 4.29 -8.83 -13.03
CA ASN A 80 3.22 -7.87 -12.78
C ASN A 80 3.66 -6.41 -13.01
N ILE A 81 4.90 -6.06 -12.65
CA ILE A 81 5.46 -4.71 -12.81
C ILE A 81 6.18 -4.55 -14.15
N ALA A 82 6.90 -5.57 -14.61
CA ALA A 82 7.61 -5.54 -15.88
C ALA A 82 6.66 -5.21 -17.05
N GLN A 83 5.48 -5.83 -17.05
CA GLN A 83 4.43 -5.67 -18.07
C GLN A 83 3.57 -4.42 -17.86
N ALA A 84 3.70 -3.74 -16.71
CA ALA A 84 2.93 -2.54 -16.44
C ALA A 84 3.28 -1.41 -17.43
N LYS A 85 2.22 -0.78 -17.95
CA LYS A 85 2.32 0.40 -18.82
C LYS A 85 2.54 1.70 -18.05
N MET A 86 2.27 1.70 -16.74
CA MET A 86 2.41 2.86 -15.89
C MET A 86 3.74 2.80 -15.13
N ASN A 87 4.40 3.95 -14.99
CA ASN A 87 5.59 4.09 -14.17
C ASN A 87 5.25 4.34 -12.70
N VAL A 88 4.03 4.77 -12.37
CA VAL A 88 3.61 5.05 -11.00
C VAL A 88 2.38 4.23 -10.66
N PHE A 89 2.40 3.56 -9.51
CA PHE A 89 1.29 2.75 -9.02
C PHE A 89 1.09 2.90 -7.51
N SER A 90 -0.11 2.58 -7.03
CA SER A 90 -0.44 2.59 -5.60
C SER A 90 0.12 1.35 -4.90
N VAL A 91 0.75 1.53 -3.75
CA VAL A 91 1.36 0.49 -2.92
C VAL A 91 0.34 -0.10 -1.95
N SER A 92 0.36 -1.42 -1.74
CA SER A 92 -0.54 -2.08 -0.80
C SER A 92 -0.12 -1.80 0.64
N GLN A 93 -1.05 -1.90 1.58
CA GLN A 93 -0.74 -1.69 3.00
C GLN A 93 0.31 -2.65 3.57
N PRO A 94 0.30 -3.97 3.26
CA PRO A 94 1.37 -4.87 3.70
C PRO A 94 2.74 -4.39 3.23
N LEU A 95 2.87 -4.01 1.96
CA LEU A 95 4.12 -3.49 1.43
C LEU A 95 4.49 -2.15 2.09
N LEU A 96 3.54 -1.23 2.29
CA LEU A 96 3.80 0.04 2.97
C LEU A 96 4.31 -0.15 4.41
N HIS A 97 3.68 -1.01 5.20
CA HIS A 97 4.17 -1.34 6.55
C HIS A 97 5.56 -1.97 6.51
N TYR A 98 5.80 -2.84 5.53
CA TYR A 98 7.11 -3.45 5.34
C TYR A 98 8.19 -2.42 4.96
N LEU A 99 7.86 -1.40 4.17
CA LEU A 99 8.75 -0.28 3.89
C LEU A 99 9.08 0.53 5.14
N HIS A 100 8.12 0.73 6.04
CA HIS A 100 8.39 1.37 7.34
C HIS A 100 9.32 0.52 8.21
N PHE A 101 9.14 -0.80 8.22
CA PHE A 101 10.08 -1.71 8.87
C PHE A 101 11.48 -1.59 8.29
N ILE A 102 11.63 -1.61 6.95
CA ILE A 102 12.92 -1.41 6.27
C ILE A 102 13.52 -0.04 6.65
N ASP A 103 12.72 1.02 6.62
CA ASP A 103 13.16 2.38 6.97
C ASP A 103 13.66 2.50 8.42
N GLU A 104 13.04 1.78 9.36
CA GLU A 104 13.53 1.72 10.73
C GLU A 104 14.79 0.84 10.83
N GLN A 105 14.80 -0.37 10.25
CA GLN A 105 15.92 -1.29 10.37
C GLN A 105 17.22 -0.72 9.77
N LEU A 106 17.15 -0.10 8.59
CA LEU A 106 18.31 0.48 7.94
C LEU A 106 18.86 1.73 8.68
N LYS A 107 18.19 2.27 9.71
CA LYS A 107 18.80 3.28 10.62
C LYS A 107 19.79 2.67 11.61
N TYR A 108 19.63 1.38 11.93
CA TYR A 108 20.32 0.74 13.06
C TYR A 108 21.22 -0.44 12.65
N GLN A 109 21.18 -0.90 11.40
CA GLN A 109 21.79 -2.19 11.03
C GLN A 109 23.16 -2.13 10.34
N ILE A 110 23.97 -3.17 10.65
CA ILE A 110 25.21 -3.62 10.00
C ILE A 110 25.15 -5.15 9.76
N ASN A 111 23.94 -5.74 9.65
CA ASN A 111 23.77 -7.21 9.51
C ASN A 111 23.35 -7.60 8.09
N GLN A 112 24.30 -8.11 7.33
CA GLN A 112 24.14 -8.49 5.93
C GLN A 112 23.09 -9.62 5.71
N THR A 113 22.91 -10.53 6.67
CA THR A 113 21.88 -11.57 6.57
C THR A 113 20.48 -10.97 6.62
N ILE A 114 20.26 -10.01 7.53
CA ILE A 114 18.96 -9.34 7.62
C ILE A 114 18.70 -8.51 6.37
N GLU A 115 19.70 -7.80 5.84
CA GLU A 115 19.57 -7.06 4.58
C GLU A 115 19.19 -7.97 3.40
N THR A 116 19.80 -9.16 3.33
CA THR A 116 19.48 -10.14 2.28
C THR A 116 18.04 -10.62 2.39
N LEU A 117 17.61 -11.05 3.58
CA LEU A 117 16.23 -11.47 3.84
C LEU A 117 15.24 -10.33 3.60
N MET A 118 15.66 -9.08 3.86
CA MET A 118 14.82 -7.92 3.63
C MET A 118 14.53 -7.71 2.14
N VAL A 119 15.56 -7.83 1.30
CA VAL A 119 15.45 -7.76 -0.17
C VAL A 119 14.59 -8.90 -0.70
N GLU A 120 14.77 -10.12 -0.22
CA GLU A 120 13.99 -11.29 -0.65
C GLU A 120 12.50 -11.11 -0.32
N THR A 121 12.19 -10.74 0.92
CA THR A 121 10.81 -10.48 1.35
C THR A 121 10.18 -9.32 0.59
N PHE A 122 10.95 -8.26 0.31
CA PHE A 122 10.49 -7.15 -0.53
C PHE A 122 10.10 -7.63 -1.93
N CYS A 123 10.95 -8.45 -2.57
CA CYS A 123 10.68 -9.00 -3.89
C CYS A 123 9.41 -9.89 -3.91
N CYS A 124 9.19 -10.70 -2.87
CA CYS A 124 7.96 -11.49 -2.73
C CYS A 124 6.71 -10.58 -2.66
N LEU A 125 6.70 -9.60 -1.76
CA LEU A 125 5.59 -8.64 -1.64
C LEU A 125 5.37 -7.85 -2.93
N LEU A 126 6.46 -7.49 -3.62
CA LEU A 126 6.40 -6.77 -4.88
C LEU A 126 5.78 -7.62 -6.01
N SER A 127 6.01 -8.94 -6.01
CA SER A 127 5.41 -9.86 -6.99
C SER A 127 3.90 -10.05 -6.82
N GLU A 128 3.40 -9.88 -5.59
CA GLU A 128 1.98 -9.92 -5.25
C GLU A 128 1.31 -8.55 -5.37
N GLN A 129 2.09 -7.49 -5.60
CA GLN A 129 1.59 -6.13 -5.60
C GLN A 129 0.62 -5.88 -6.77
N PRO A 130 -0.63 -5.46 -6.50
CA PRO A 130 -1.54 -5.07 -7.57
C PRO A 130 -1.07 -3.75 -8.18
N VAL A 131 -0.77 -3.76 -9.49
CA VAL A 131 -0.36 -2.56 -10.23
C VAL A 131 -1.59 -1.75 -10.63
N THR A 132 -2.09 -0.98 -9.68
CA THR A 132 -3.29 -0.14 -9.84
C THR A 132 -2.90 1.31 -10.09
N LYS A 133 -3.79 2.02 -10.79
CA LYS A 133 -3.63 3.46 -11.03
C LYS A 133 -3.50 4.21 -9.70
N ARG A 134 -2.82 5.34 -9.76
CA ARG A 134 -2.79 6.31 -8.67
C ARG A 134 -4.22 6.66 -8.25
N LEU A 135 -4.52 6.43 -6.97
CA LEU A 135 -5.82 6.79 -6.42
C LEU A 135 -5.93 8.32 -6.30
N ASP A 136 -7.13 8.84 -6.49
CA ASP A 136 -7.43 10.22 -6.12
C ASP A 136 -7.14 10.42 -4.62
N ARG A 137 -6.39 11.47 -4.27
CA ARG A 137 -5.93 11.70 -2.90
C ARG A 137 -7.07 11.82 -1.89
N ARG A 138 -8.23 12.33 -2.30
CA ARG A 138 -9.42 12.39 -1.44
C ARG A 138 -9.93 10.99 -1.10
N ILE A 139 -9.83 10.06 -2.05
CA ILE A 139 -10.16 8.65 -1.82
C ILE A 139 -9.08 7.98 -0.99
N GLN A 140 -7.79 8.24 -1.24
CA GLN A 140 -6.71 7.72 -0.41
C GLN A 140 -6.90 8.07 1.07
N ASN A 141 -7.17 9.34 1.40
CA ASN A 141 -7.46 9.78 2.77
C ASN A 141 -8.63 9.00 3.40
N VAL A 142 -9.67 8.71 2.61
CA VAL A 142 -10.82 7.92 3.07
C VAL A 142 -10.41 6.47 3.35
N LEU A 143 -9.59 5.84 2.51
CA LEU A 143 -9.13 4.47 2.72
C LEU A 143 -8.25 4.36 3.98
N GLU A 144 -7.37 5.33 4.21
CA GLU A 144 -6.55 5.42 5.43
C GLU A 144 -7.42 5.63 6.68
N TYR A 145 -8.43 6.51 6.59
CA TYR A 145 -9.40 6.71 7.67
C TYR A 145 -10.17 5.42 8.01
N ILE A 146 -10.64 4.70 6.99
CA ILE A 146 -11.36 3.42 7.17
C ILE A 146 -10.49 2.39 7.89
N GLN A 147 -9.19 2.32 7.57
CA GLN A 147 -8.31 1.33 8.19
C GLN A 147 -8.07 1.61 9.68
N THR A 148 -7.87 2.88 10.02
CA THR A 148 -7.62 3.33 11.38
C THR A 148 -8.87 3.30 12.26
N HIS A 149 -10.06 3.50 11.67
CA HIS A 149 -11.35 3.59 12.37
C HIS A 149 -12.30 2.44 12.00
N LEU A 150 -11.78 1.27 11.61
CA LEU A 150 -12.59 0.19 11.03
C LEU A 150 -13.70 -0.33 11.96
N ALA A 151 -13.43 -0.29 13.27
CA ALA A 151 -14.34 -0.72 14.33
C ALA A 151 -15.51 0.26 14.56
N GLU A 152 -15.40 1.48 14.06
CA GLU A 152 -16.37 2.54 14.29
C GLU A 152 -17.56 2.48 13.30
N PRO A 153 -18.69 3.14 13.61
CA PRO A 153 -19.81 3.28 12.67
C PRO A 153 -19.44 4.20 11.51
N LEU A 154 -18.93 3.61 10.43
CA LEU A 154 -18.58 4.31 9.19
C LEU A 154 -19.79 4.39 8.25
N ASN A 155 -20.13 5.60 7.80
CA ASN A 155 -21.21 5.84 6.85
C ASN A 155 -20.77 6.80 5.71
N ASN A 156 -21.60 6.91 4.67
CA ASN A 156 -21.25 7.73 3.50
C ASN A 156 -21.15 9.23 3.80
N GLU A 157 -21.87 9.73 4.81
CA GLU A 157 -21.83 11.13 5.21
C GLU A 157 -20.47 11.47 5.80
N LEU A 158 -20.05 10.73 6.84
CA LEU A 158 -18.74 10.87 7.47
C LEU A 158 -17.60 10.75 6.45
N LEU A 159 -17.61 9.69 5.63
CA LEU A 159 -16.53 9.45 4.68
C LEU A 159 -16.51 10.48 3.54
N SER A 160 -17.66 11.07 3.18
CA SER A 160 -17.69 12.20 2.25
C SER A 160 -17.07 13.47 2.82
N CYS A 161 -17.25 13.71 4.14
CA CYS A 161 -16.57 14.81 4.85
C CYS A 161 -15.06 14.60 4.88
N VAL A 162 -14.58 13.38 5.14
CA VAL A 162 -13.14 13.03 5.08
C VAL A 162 -12.57 13.30 3.68
N ALA A 163 -13.35 13.02 2.63
CA ALA A 163 -12.96 13.31 1.25
C ALA A 163 -13.08 14.79 0.85
N CYS A 164 -13.67 15.65 1.71
CA CYS A 164 -14.08 17.02 1.38
C CYS A 164 -14.95 17.10 0.11
N LEU A 165 -15.93 16.20 -0.01
CA LEU A 165 -16.83 16.07 -1.16
C LEU A 165 -18.29 16.01 -0.72
N SER A 166 -19.21 16.40 -1.61
CA SER A 166 -20.62 16.03 -1.44
C SER A 166 -20.79 14.51 -1.51
N GLN A 167 -21.80 13.95 -0.83
CA GLN A 167 -22.05 12.50 -0.84
C GLN A 167 -22.19 11.91 -2.25
N THR A 168 -22.82 12.64 -3.18
CA THR A 168 -23.00 12.20 -4.56
C THR A 168 -21.67 12.11 -5.31
N GLN A 169 -20.84 13.15 -5.20
CA GLN A 169 -19.50 13.17 -5.81
C GLN A 169 -18.60 12.09 -5.19
N PHE A 170 -18.64 11.95 -3.87
CA PHE A 170 -17.88 10.95 -3.14
C PHE A 170 -18.21 9.53 -3.60
N LYS A 171 -19.50 9.14 -3.62
CA LYS A 171 -19.91 7.80 -4.03
C LYS A 171 -19.48 7.48 -5.47
N LYS A 172 -19.61 8.45 -6.37
CA LYS A 172 -19.19 8.31 -7.78
C LYS A 172 -17.68 8.11 -7.86
N LEU A 173 -16.90 9.03 -7.28
CA LEU A 173 -15.44 8.99 -7.32
C LEU A 173 -14.89 7.75 -6.62
N PHE A 174 -15.43 7.38 -5.46
CA PHE A 174 -15.01 6.20 -4.72
C PHE A 174 -15.19 4.92 -5.55
N LYS A 175 -16.35 4.76 -6.20
CA LYS A 175 -16.60 3.59 -7.06
C LYS A 175 -15.72 3.58 -8.31
N GLU A 176 -15.49 4.74 -8.92
CA GLU A 176 -14.59 4.88 -10.07
C GLU A 176 -13.14 4.52 -9.71
N GLN A 177 -12.69 4.89 -8.51
CA GLN A 177 -11.30 4.69 -8.07
C GLN A 177 -11.06 3.29 -7.47
N THR A 178 -12.03 2.73 -6.74
CA THR A 178 -11.88 1.44 -6.03
C THR A 178 -12.54 0.26 -6.75
N GLY A 179 -13.40 0.52 -7.74
CA GLY A 179 -14.26 -0.49 -8.37
C GLY A 179 -15.44 -0.94 -7.51
N LEU A 180 -15.54 -0.48 -6.26
CA LEU A 180 -16.51 -0.95 -5.28
C LEU A 180 -17.37 0.18 -4.74
N THR A 181 -18.59 -0.12 -4.33
CA THR A 181 -19.33 0.80 -3.46
C THR A 181 -18.69 0.83 -2.07
N VAL A 182 -18.87 1.92 -1.34
CA VAL A 182 -18.34 2.09 0.03
C VAL A 182 -18.76 0.91 0.93
N THR A 183 -20.02 0.49 0.89
CA THR A 183 -20.52 -0.65 1.67
C THR A 183 -19.85 -1.97 1.30
N GLN A 184 -19.60 -2.20 0.00
CA GLN A 184 -18.88 -3.39 -0.47
C GLN A 184 -17.43 -3.38 0.01
N TYR A 185 -16.75 -2.24 -0.13
CA TYR A 185 -15.37 -2.06 0.33
C TYR A 185 -15.25 -2.29 1.84
N LEU A 186 -16.10 -1.64 2.64
CA LEU A 186 -16.13 -1.83 4.09
C LEU A 186 -16.37 -3.29 4.47
N THR A 187 -17.31 -3.97 3.79
CA THR A 187 -17.55 -5.40 4.01
C THR A 187 -16.27 -6.20 3.73
N GLN A 188 -15.63 -5.97 2.60
CA GLN A 188 -14.42 -6.70 2.20
C GLN A 188 -13.28 -6.51 3.21
N VAL A 189 -12.98 -5.27 3.60
CA VAL A 189 -11.92 -4.98 4.56
C VAL A 189 -12.21 -5.62 5.92
N ARG A 190 -13.46 -5.53 6.41
CA ARG A 190 -13.86 -6.14 7.68
C ARG A 190 -13.75 -7.65 7.65
N MET A 191 -14.19 -8.30 6.56
CA MET A 191 -14.14 -9.76 6.46
C MET A 191 -12.70 -10.27 6.32
N ASN A 192 -11.85 -9.60 5.52
CA ASN A 192 -10.44 -9.96 5.41
C ASN A 192 -9.73 -9.83 6.78
N LYS A 193 -9.99 -8.75 7.53
CA LYS A 193 -9.44 -8.60 8.88
C LYS A 193 -9.97 -9.66 9.84
N ALA A 194 -11.26 -10.01 9.75
CA ALA A 194 -11.85 -11.08 10.56
C ALA A 194 -11.20 -12.44 10.26
N GLN A 195 -10.97 -12.77 8.99
CA GLN A 195 -10.27 -14.00 8.60
C GLN A 195 -8.86 -14.05 9.21
N ALA A 196 -8.09 -12.96 9.10
CA ALA A 196 -6.76 -12.88 9.68
C ALA A 196 -6.77 -13.07 11.21
N LEU A 197 -7.72 -12.43 11.90
CA LEU A 197 -7.85 -12.58 13.35
C LEU A 197 -8.25 -14.00 13.75
N LEU A 198 -9.18 -14.63 13.03
CA LEU A 198 -9.62 -15.99 13.33
C LEU A 198 -8.53 -17.04 13.04
N LEU A 199 -7.61 -16.78 12.12
CA LEU A 199 -6.51 -17.70 11.78
C LEU A 199 -5.26 -17.54 12.65
N HIS A 200 -5.03 -16.34 13.17
CA HIS A 200 -3.74 -15.98 13.78
C HIS A 200 -3.85 -15.51 15.23
N THR A 201 -5.04 -15.58 15.84
CA THR A 201 -5.26 -15.21 17.25
C THR A 201 -6.26 -16.15 17.91
N ASP A 202 -6.17 -16.29 19.24
CA ASP A 202 -7.16 -17.00 20.05
C ASP A 202 -8.34 -16.10 20.48
N TYR A 203 -8.62 -15.03 19.73
CA TYR A 203 -9.68 -14.10 20.09
C TYR A 203 -11.06 -14.78 20.02
N PRO A 204 -11.91 -14.59 21.05
CA PRO A 204 -13.30 -15.03 20.96
C PRO A 204 -13.98 -14.41 19.75
N ILE A 205 -14.83 -15.19 19.06
CA ILE A 205 -15.55 -14.75 17.85
C ILE A 205 -16.30 -13.42 18.07
N GLN A 206 -16.85 -13.22 19.27
CA GLN A 206 -17.46 -11.96 19.70
C GLN A 206 -16.48 -10.78 19.63
N MET A 207 -15.28 -10.94 20.20
CA MET A 207 -14.25 -9.89 20.15
C MET A 207 -13.80 -9.62 18.70
N VAL A 208 -13.69 -10.65 17.86
CA VAL A 208 -13.40 -10.46 16.43
C VAL A 208 -14.48 -9.60 15.76
N ALA A 209 -15.77 -9.87 16.03
CA ALA A 209 -16.87 -9.09 15.49
C ALA A 209 -16.78 -7.61 15.91
N GLU A 210 -16.50 -7.35 17.19
CA GLU A 210 -16.34 -5.99 17.73
C GLU A 210 -15.15 -5.25 17.08
N VAL A 211 -13.98 -5.90 17.01
CA VAL A 211 -12.75 -5.32 16.43
C VAL A 211 -12.89 -5.00 14.93
N VAL A 212 -13.73 -5.73 14.21
CA VAL A 212 -14.03 -5.45 12.80
C VAL A 212 -15.28 -4.59 12.61
N GLY A 213 -15.86 -4.04 13.69
CA GLY A 213 -16.91 -3.02 13.62
C GLY A 213 -18.33 -3.55 13.44
N TYR A 214 -18.63 -4.73 13.99
CA TYR A 214 -19.97 -5.28 14.13
C TYR A 214 -20.40 -5.28 15.59
N GLN A 215 -21.46 -4.53 15.90
CA GLN A 215 -22.10 -4.56 17.22
C GLN A 215 -23.04 -5.76 17.39
N ASP A 216 -23.59 -6.29 16.29
CA ASP A 216 -24.47 -7.47 16.29
C ASP A 216 -23.70 -8.70 15.76
N HIS A 217 -23.47 -9.68 16.63
CA HIS A 217 -22.77 -10.93 16.29
C HIS A 217 -23.54 -11.78 15.27
N ALA A 218 -24.86 -11.74 15.28
CA ALA A 218 -25.68 -12.47 14.30
C ALA A 218 -25.54 -11.82 12.92
N ALA A 219 -25.48 -10.48 12.85
CA ALA A 219 -25.15 -9.77 11.61
C ALA A 219 -23.73 -10.09 11.11
N PHE A 220 -22.74 -10.11 12.00
CA PHE A 220 -21.37 -10.51 11.67
C PHE A 220 -21.33 -11.94 11.11
N SER A 221 -21.88 -12.92 11.84
CA SER A 221 -21.83 -14.33 11.46
C SER A 221 -22.50 -14.61 10.12
N ARG A 222 -23.67 -13.99 9.86
CA ARG A 222 -24.35 -14.07 8.55
C ARG A 222 -23.51 -13.46 7.44
N ARG A 223 -22.87 -12.31 7.70
CA ARG A 223 -22.03 -11.64 6.69
C ARG A 223 -20.77 -12.43 6.40
N PHE A 224 -20.13 -12.97 7.43
CA PHE A 224 -18.92 -13.77 7.33
C PHE A 224 -19.20 -15.05 6.53
N PHE A 225 -20.26 -15.78 6.87
CA PHE A 225 -20.68 -16.96 6.09
C PHE A 225 -20.93 -16.63 4.62
N LYS A 226 -21.62 -15.52 4.33
CA LYS A 226 -21.85 -15.07 2.94
C LYS A 226 -20.56 -14.74 2.20
N TYR A 227 -19.52 -14.31 2.91
CA TYR A 227 -18.24 -13.89 2.32
C TYR A 227 -17.26 -15.05 2.15
N SER A 228 -17.10 -15.90 3.17
CA SER A 228 -16.11 -16.97 3.21
C SER A 228 -16.65 -18.35 2.83
N GLY A 229 -17.98 -18.54 2.87
CA GLY A 229 -18.63 -19.84 2.71
C GLY A 229 -18.63 -20.71 3.99
N LEU A 230 -17.99 -20.27 5.07
CA LEU A 230 -17.90 -20.98 6.35
C LEU A 230 -18.38 -20.09 7.50
N THR A 231 -18.90 -20.68 8.58
CA THR A 231 -19.19 -19.89 9.78
C THR A 231 -17.87 -19.45 10.45
N PRO A 232 -17.86 -18.37 11.25
CA PRO A 232 -16.65 -17.95 11.97
C PRO A 232 -16.04 -19.08 12.82
N SER A 233 -16.88 -19.90 13.46
CA SER A 233 -16.44 -21.04 14.27
C SER A 233 -15.86 -22.20 13.47
N GLN A 234 -16.35 -22.42 12.23
CA GLN A 234 -15.78 -23.40 11.32
C GLN A 234 -14.44 -22.92 10.75
N PHE A 235 -14.29 -21.61 10.55
CA PHE A 235 -13.09 -21.02 9.95
C PHE A 235 -11.90 -20.91 10.92
N ALA A 236 -12.17 -20.74 12.22
CA ALA A 236 -11.13 -20.64 13.26
C ALA A 236 -10.55 -21.99 13.72
N ARG A 237 -10.95 -23.11 13.10
CA ARG A 237 -10.48 -24.47 13.41
C ARG A 237 -9.53 -24.96 12.33
#